data_AF-A0A382JGH9-F1
#
_entry.id   AF-A0A382JGH9-F1
#
_cell.length_a   1.000
_cell.length_b   1.000
_cell.length_c   1.000
_cell.angle_alpha   90.00
_cell.angle_beta   90.00
_cell.angle_gamma   90.00
#
_symmetry.space_group_name_H-M   'P 1'
#
loop_
_entity.id
_entity.type
_entity.pdbx_description
1 polymer ?
#
loop_
_entity_poly.entity_id
_entity_poly.type
_entity_poly.pdbx_seq_one_letter_code
_entity_poly.pdbx_strand_id
1 'polypeptide(L)'
;MLAQSARAASGKQPHFPLAKAKHCIFLYMEGGPSHIDTFDPKAKLEELHLKEFNRSGEDQSAMSSGKRYYVKSPFEFRKAGQSGADMNKLWKNLAGVADDLCFYRGLQVESVNHPTANYHVNTGNRFGGDPAIGAWVNYGLGTENADLPGFVVLPELS
;
A
#
# COMPACT_ATOMS: atom_id res chain seq x y z
N MET A 1 -6.14 -3.79 34.52
CA MET A 1 -5.80 -5.22 34.65
C MET A 1 -4.42 -5.40 34.06
N LEU A 2 -3.46 -5.74 34.91
CA LEU A 2 -2.04 -5.85 34.57
C LEU A 2 -1.85 -6.98 33.55
N ALA A 3 -1.16 -6.68 32.46
CA ALA A 3 -0.75 -7.67 31.48
C ALA A 3 0.14 -8.70 32.19
N GLN A 4 -0.39 -9.93 32.32
CA GLN A 4 0.39 -11.09 32.70
C GLN A 4 1.58 -11.20 31.74
N SER A 5 2.78 -11.28 32.32
CA SER A 5 4.04 -11.44 31.61
C SER A 5 3.90 -12.46 30.49
N ALA A 6 3.89 -11.97 29.25
CA ALA A 6 3.96 -12.81 28.07
C ALA A 6 5.25 -13.62 28.20
N ARG A 7 5.10 -14.92 28.46
CA ARG A 7 6.22 -15.85 28.51
C ARG A 7 6.93 -15.75 27.16
N ALA A 8 8.17 -15.29 27.22
CA ALA A 8 9.07 -15.08 26.10
C ALA A 8 9.07 -16.31 25.18
N ALA A 9 8.71 -16.09 23.92
CA ALA A 9 8.80 -17.14 22.93
C ALA A 9 10.28 -17.35 22.59
N SER A 10 10.86 -18.45 23.04
CA SER A 10 12.09 -19.01 22.45
C SER A 10 11.92 -18.99 20.92
N GLY A 11 12.87 -18.39 20.19
CA GLY A 11 12.79 -18.07 18.76
C GLY A 11 11.89 -19.02 17.99
N LYS A 12 10.64 -18.58 17.75
CA LYS A 12 9.66 -19.41 17.04
C LYS A 12 10.21 -19.66 15.65
N GLN A 13 10.37 -20.94 15.31
CA GLN A 13 10.67 -21.34 13.94
C GLN A 13 9.66 -20.67 13.00
N PRO A 14 10.09 -20.15 11.85
CA PRO A 14 9.19 -19.55 10.88
C PRO A 14 8.03 -20.50 10.57
N HIS A 15 6.84 -19.94 10.34
CA HIS A 15 5.66 -20.75 10.02
C HIS A 15 5.90 -21.66 8.79
N PHE A 16 6.78 -21.23 7.89
CA PHE A 16 7.28 -22.02 6.76
C PHE A 16 8.77 -22.31 6.90
N PRO A 17 9.19 -23.56 7.17
CA PRO A 17 10.61 -23.91 7.41
C PRO A 17 11.55 -23.60 6.24
N LEU A 18 11.02 -23.54 5.01
CA LEU A 18 11.79 -23.23 3.79
C LEU A 18 11.63 -21.77 3.34
N ALA A 19 11.10 -20.89 4.21
CA ALA A 19 10.99 -19.47 3.90
C ALA A 19 12.38 -18.86 3.64
N LYS A 20 12.55 -18.25 2.48
CA LYS A 20 13.78 -17.53 2.11
C LYS A 20 13.80 -16.08 2.59
N ALA A 21 12.61 -15.48 2.73
CA ALA A 21 12.47 -14.11 3.19
C ALA A 21 12.81 -14.03 4.69
N LYS A 22 13.66 -13.07 5.06
CA LYS A 22 14.08 -12.82 6.46
C LYS A 22 13.58 -11.48 7.00
N HIS A 23 13.33 -10.52 6.10
CA HIS A 23 12.91 -9.17 6.45
C HIS A 23 11.83 -8.71 5.46
N CYS A 24 10.90 -7.89 5.95
CA CYS A 24 9.88 -7.23 5.14
C CYS A 24 9.85 -5.75 5.52
N ILE A 25 10.03 -4.87 4.52
CA ILE A 25 9.82 -3.44 4.66
C ILE A 25 8.54 -3.13 3.89
N PHE A 26 7.49 -2.75 4.62
CA PHE A 26 6.22 -2.36 4.03
C PHE A 26 6.02 -0.85 4.20
N LEU A 27 5.87 -0.15 3.08
CA LEU A 27 5.64 1.30 3.05
C LEU A 27 4.21 1.55 2.56
N TYR A 28 3.30 1.87 3.47
CA TYR A 28 1.97 2.34 3.12
C TYR A 28 1.99 3.87 3.01
N MET A 29 1.95 4.38 1.78
CA MET A 29 2.09 5.82 1.50
C MET A 29 0.72 6.50 1.44
N GLU A 30 0.05 6.63 2.58
CA GLU A 30 -1.14 7.47 2.72
C GLU A 30 -0.84 8.92 2.31
N GLY A 31 -1.62 9.49 1.39
CA GLY A 31 -1.35 10.82 0.84
C GLY A 31 -0.09 10.92 -0.04
N GLY A 32 0.56 9.79 -0.34
CA GLY A 32 1.73 9.74 -1.20
C GLY A 32 1.44 9.97 -2.69
N PRO A 33 2.47 9.85 -3.55
CA PRO A 33 2.31 10.02 -4.99
C PRO A 33 1.28 9.06 -5.58
N SER A 34 0.44 9.55 -6.49
CA SER A 34 -0.55 8.72 -7.16
C SER A 34 0.09 7.62 -8.00
N HIS A 35 -0.54 6.45 -8.08
CA HIS A 35 -0.11 5.35 -8.95
C HIS A 35 -0.13 5.76 -10.43
N ILE A 36 -1.09 6.60 -10.84
CA ILE A 36 -1.20 7.12 -12.22
C ILE A 36 -0.04 8.04 -12.59
N ASP A 37 0.60 8.65 -11.58
CA ASP A 37 1.73 9.56 -11.73
C ASP A 37 3.08 8.86 -11.56
N THR A 38 3.09 7.57 -11.20
CA THR A 38 4.32 6.85 -10.85
C THR A 38 4.57 5.64 -11.74
N PHE A 39 3.65 4.67 -11.76
CA PHE A 39 3.89 3.35 -12.36
C PHE A 39 2.75 2.86 -13.27
N ASP A 40 1.67 3.61 -13.42
CA ASP A 40 0.46 3.15 -14.11
C ASP A 40 -0.21 4.29 -14.91
N PRO A 41 0.45 4.86 -15.92
CA PRO A 41 -0.10 5.92 -16.74
C PRO A 41 -1.41 5.47 -17.38
N LYS A 42 -2.48 6.24 -17.18
CA LYS A 42 -3.81 5.96 -17.73
C LYS A 42 -4.04 6.80 -18.97
N ALA A 43 -3.75 6.24 -20.15
CA ALA A 43 -3.89 6.95 -21.44
C ALA A 43 -5.28 7.60 -21.64
N LYS A 44 -6.34 6.96 -21.13
CA LYS A 44 -7.71 7.51 -21.20
C LYS A 44 -7.86 8.87 -20.50
N LEU A 45 -7.02 9.18 -19.51
CA LEU A 45 -7.05 10.48 -18.83
C LEU A 45 -6.60 11.63 -19.73
N GLU A 46 -5.83 11.37 -20.79
CA GLU A 46 -5.50 12.40 -21.79
C GLU A 46 -6.78 12.89 -22.49
N GLU A 47 -7.63 11.94 -22.93
CA GLU A 47 -8.88 12.25 -23.59
C GLU A 47 -9.93 12.87 -22.67
N LEU A 48 -9.86 12.53 -21.37
CA LEU A 48 -10.81 13.01 -20.37
C LEU A 48 -10.36 14.31 -19.69
N HIS A 49 -9.14 14.77 -19.92
CA HIS A 49 -8.58 15.89 -19.20
C HIS A 49 -9.49 17.12 -19.23
N LEU A 50 -9.75 17.70 -18.06
CA LEU A 50 -10.64 18.86 -17.82
C LEU A 50 -12.11 18.62 -18.18
N LYS A 51 -12.54 17.39 -18.47
CA LYS A 51 -13.96 17.04 -18.54
C LYS A 51 -14.51 16.89 -17.12
N GLU A 52 -15.72 17.40 -16.92
CA GLU A 52 -16.41 17.33 -15.63
C GLU A 52 -16.69 15.85 -15.28
N PHE A 53 -16.25 15.45 -14.10
CA PHE A 53 -16.48 14.12 -13.56
C PHE A 53 -17.87 14.09 -12.91
N ASN A 54 -18.80 13.41 -13.56
CA ASN A 54 -20.14 13.19 -13.04
C ASN A 54 -20.17 11.91 -12.22
N ARG A 55 -20.37 12.02 -10.90
CA ARG A 55 -20.58 10.86 -10.04
C ARG A 55 -22.05 10.46 -10.07
N SER A 56 -22.34 9.17 -10.15
CA SER A 56 -23.69 8.61 -10.00
C SER A 56 -23.63 7.26 -9.30
N GLY A 57 -24.65 6.93 -8.51
CA GLY A 57 -24.77 5.62 -7.86
C GLY A 57 -23.75 5.38 -6.74
N GLU A 58 -23.25 4.16 -6.64
CA GLU A 58 -22.40 3.66 -5.55
C GLU A 58 -21.02 4.34 -5.46
N ASP A 59 -20.60 5.05 -6.51
CA ASP A 59 -19.32 5.78 -6.58
C ASP A 59 -19.36 7.18 -5.93
N GLN A 60 -20.53 7.58 -5.40
CA GLN A 60 -20.71 8.85 -4.69
C GLN A 60 -20.27 8.73 -3.23
N SER A 61 -19.25 9.52 -2.87
CA SER A 61 -18.89 9.74 -1.46
C SER A 61 -19.80 10.79 -0.84
N ALA A 62 -20.28 10.54 0.38
CA ALA A 62 -21.06 11.50 1.17
C ALA A 62 -20.33 12.84 1.45
N MET A 63 -19.00 12.89 1.28
CA MET A 63 -18.19 14.11 1.43
C MET A 63 -17.84 14.78 0.09
N SER A 64 -18.57 14.49 -0.98
CA SER A 64 -18.33 15.15 -2.28
C SER A 64 -19.12 16.45 -2.38
N SER A 65 -18.45 17.58 -2.17
CA SER A 65 -18.94 18.89 -2.56
C SER A 65 -18.18 19.41 -3.79
N GLY A 66 -18.83 20.29 -4.56
CA GLY A 66 -18.24 20.99 -5.69
C GLY A 66 -18.10 20.16 -6.98
N LYS A 67 -17.68 20.86 -8.05
CA LYS A 67 -17.36 20.25 -9.34
C LYS A 67 -15.99 19.59 -9.29
N ARG A 68 -15.88 18.42 -9.91
CA ARG A 68 -14.61 17.69 -10.06
C ARG A 68 -14.35 17.45 -11.53
N TYR A 69 -13.07 17.33 -11.89
CA TYR A 69 -12.65 17.15 -13.26
C TYR A 69 -11.64 16.01 -13.33
N TYR A 70 -11.62 15.29 -14.44
CA TYR A 70 -10.52 14.37 -14.71
C TYR A 70 -9.24 15.16 -14.96
N VAL A 71 -8.16 14.78 -14.30
CA VAL A 71 -6.85 15.40 -14.44
C VAL A 71 -5.89 14.33 -14.95
N LYS A 72 -5.22 14.62 -16.06
CA LYS A 72 -4.17 13.75 -16.59
C LYS A 72 -2.90 13.87 -15.75
N SER A 73 -2.03 12.88 -15.83
CA SER A 73 -0.70 13.01 -15.26
C SER A 73 0.06 14.14 -15.98
N PRO A 74 0.72 15.06 -15.26
CA PRO A 74 1.56 16.09 -15.87
C PRO A 74 2.95 15.56 -16.24
N PHE A 75 3.26 14.30 -15.89
CA PHE A 75 4.59 13.75 -16.00
C PHE A 75 4.80 12.95 -17.28
N GLU A 76 6.06 12.86 -17.69
CA GLU A 76 6.48 12.00 -18.78
C GLU A 76 6.87 10.61 -18.26
N PHE A 77 6.56 9.60 -19.07
CA PHE A 77 6.84 8.20 -18.75
C PHE A 77 7.87 7.60 -19.72
N ARG A 78 8.50 6.52 -19.29
CA ARG A 78 9.36 5.66 -20.11
C ARG A 78 9.01 4.19 -19.88
N LYS A 79 9.39 3.36 -20.84
CA LYS A 79 9.47 1.90 -20.65
C LYS A 79 10.83 1.57 -20.03
N ALA A 80 10.84 1.02 -18.83
CA ALA A 80 12.04 0.72 -18.06
C ALA A 80 12.27 -0.80 -17.97
N GLY A 81 13.55 -1.19 -17.93
CA GLY A 81 13.94 -2.60 -17.88
C GLY A 81 13.58 -3.39 -19.15
N GLN A 82 13.84 -4.68 -19.11
CA GLN A 82 13.46 -5.65 -20.14
C GLN A 82 11.96 -5.96 -20.08
N SER A 83 11.36 -5.86 -18.89
CA SER A 83 9.92 -5.98 -18.67
C SER A 83 9.10 -4.90 -19.38
N GLY A 84 9.72 -3.77 -19.75
CA GLY A 84 9.03 -2.64 -20.35
C GLY A 84 8.04 -1.98 -19.37
N ALA A 85 8.39 -1.96 -18.08
CA ALA A 85 7.55 -1.36 -17.05
C ALA A 85 7.33 0.13 -17.32
N ASP A 86 6.08 0.60 -17.19
CA ASP A 86 5.79 2.03 -17.24
C ASP A 86 6.29 2.71 -15.97
N MET A 87 7.21 3.66 -16.12
CA MET A 87 7.73 4.43 -14.98
C MET A 87 7.82 5.91 -15.34
N ASN A 88 7.41 6.77 -14.41
CA ASN A 88 7.64 8.20 -14.49
C ASN A 88 9.15 8.49 -14.62
N LYS A 89 9.53 9.38 -15.54
CA LYS A 89 10.93 9.76 -15.78
C LYS A 89 11.64 10.33 -14.54
N LEU A 90 10.89 10.89 -13.59
CA LEU A 90 11.41 11.42 -12.32
C LEU A 90 12.07 10.36 -11.42
N TRP A 91 11.75 9.06 -11.62
CA TRP A 91 12.43 7.97 -10.92
C TRP A 91 13.86 7.77 -11.42
N LYS A 92 14.82 8.58 -10.97
CA LYS A 92 16.21 8.53 -11.46
C LYS A 92 16.90 7.19 -11.21
N ASN A 93 16.77 6.67 -9.99
CA ASN A 93 17.48 5.45 -9.56
C ASN A 93 16.62 4.20 -9.67
N LEU A 94 15.31 4.32 -9.36
CA LEU A 94 14.42 3.16 -9.27
C LEU A 94 14.24 2.43 -10.61
N ALA A 95 14.34 3.14 -11.75
CA ALA A 95 14.24 2.48 -13.05
C ALA A 95 15.43 1.59 -13.42
N GLY A 96 16.58 1.74 -12.74
CA GLY A 96 17.72 0.85 -12.94
C GLY A 96 17.46 -0.58 -12.45
N VAL A 97 16.46 -0.77 -11.59
CA VAL A 97 16.07 -2.06 -11.01
C VAL A 97 14.64 -2.46 -11.39
N ALA A 98 14.11 -1.93 -12.50
CA ALA A 98 12.71 -2.16 -12.89
C ALA A 98 12.34 -3.65 -13.01
N ASP A 99 13.28 -4.48 -13.44
CA ASP A 99 13.07 -5.93 -13.61
C ASP A 99 13.14 -6.73 -12.29
N ASP A 100 13.62 -6.11 -11.21
CA ASP A 100 13.60 -6.67 -9.85
C ASP A 100 12.29 -6.32 -9.11
N LEU A 101 11.46 -5.45 -9.70
CA LEU A 101 10.20 -4.99 -9.11
C LEU A 101 9.02 -5.82 -9.60
N CYS A 102 8.11 -6.13 -8.68
CA CYS A 102 6.80 -6.65 -9.02
C CYS A 102 5.76 -5.53 -8.99
N PHE A 103 5.10 -5.28 -10.12
CA PHE A 103 4.02 -4.30 -10.24
C PHE A 103 2.66 -4.98 -10.09
N TYR A 104 2.07 -4.88 -8.91
CA TYR A 104 0.71 -5.39 -8.68
C TYR A 104 -0.34 -4.26 -8.80
N ARG A 105 -1.16 -4.32 -9.85
CA ARG A 105 -2.21 -3.32 -10.15
C ARG A 105 -3.64 -3.79 -9.80
N GLY A 106 -3.76 -4.77 -8.91
CA GLY A 106 -5.03 -5.40 -8.55
C GLY A 106 -5.55 -5.06 -7.15
N LEU A 107 -4.93 -4.11 -6.45
CA LEU A 107 -5.37 -3.76 -5.09
C LEU A 107 -6.66 -2.95 -5.15
N GLN A 108 -7.73 -3.50 -4.57
CA GLN A 108 -9.03 -2.86 -4.47
C GLN A 108 -9.56 -2.93 -3.04
N VAL A 109 -10.40 -1.97 -2.68
CA VAL A 109 -11.12 -1.92 -1.41
C VAL A 109 -12.57 -1.54 -1.68
N GLU A 110 -13.46 -2.01 -0.82
CA GLU A 110 -14.91 -1.79 -0.99
C GLU A 110 -15.40 -0.41 -0.51
N SER A 111 -14.63 0.29 0.34
CA SER A 111 -15.10 1.55 0.94
C SER A 111 -14.60 2.76 0.17
N VAL A 112 -15.52 3.66 -0.14
CA VAL A 112 -15.20 5.01 -0.66
C VAL A 112 -14.73 5.97 0.45
N ASN A 113 -14.80 5.55 1.72
CA ASN A 113 -14.36 6.35 2.86
C ASN A 113 -12.91 6.04 3.22
N HIS A 114 -12.09 7.10 3.32
CA HIS A 114 -10.64 6.99 3.44
C HIS A 114 -10.17 6.18 4.67
N PRO A 115 -10.62 6.47 5.92
CA PRO A 115 -10.21 5.67 7.08
C PRO A 115 -10.59 4.19 6.95
N THR A 116 -11.80 3.90 6.48
CA THR A 116 -12.31 2.53 6.31
C THR A 116 -11.52 1.76 5.23
N ALA A 117 -11.15 2.43 4.14
CA ALA A 117 -10.28 1.87 3.11
C ALA A 117 -8.88 1.56 3.67
N ASN A 118 -8.31 2.46 4.47
CA ASN A 118 -6.99 2.26 5.09
C ASN A 118 -6.99 1.07 6.04
N TYR A 119 -8.04 0.90 6.86
CA TYR A 119 -8.23 -0.30 7.67
C TYR A 119 -8.27 -1.55 6.79
N HIS A 120 -9.07 -1.54 5.72
CA HIS A 120 -9.21 -2.69 4.84
C HIS A 120 -7.87 -3.11 4.21
N VAL A 121 -7.06 -2.16 3.71
CA VAL A 121 -5.72 -2.50 3.15
C VAL A 121 -4.82 -3.13 4.22
N ASN A 122 -4.86 -2.61 5.45
CA ASN A 122 -3.95 -3.07 6.50
C ASN A 122 -4.38 -4.39 7.14
N THR A 123 -5.67 -4.66 7.26
CA THR A 123 -6.19 -5.80 8.06
C THR A 123 -7.02 -6.80 7.26
N GLY A 124 -7.41 -6.47 6.03
CA GLY A 124 -8.40 -7.24 5.28
C GLY A 124 -9.85 -7.01 5.72
N ASN A 125 -10.11 -6.09 6.66
CA ASN A 125 -11.43 -5.83 7.21
C ASN A 125 -11.70 -4.32 7.40
N ARG A 126 -12.90 -3.90 7.03
CA ARG A 126 -13.38 -2.51 7.10
C ARG A 126 -13.63 -2.00 8.51
N PHE A 127 -13.95 -2.87 9.46
CA PHE A 127 -14.42 -2.50 10.80
C PHE A 127 -13.34 -2.65 11.89
N GLY A 128 -12.13 -3.06 11.52
CA GLY A 128 -11.05 -3.36 12.46
C GLY A 128 -11.26 -4.66 13.22
N GLY A 129 -10.33 -4.99 14.12
CA GLY A 129 -10.34 -6.21 14.93
C GLY A 129 -9.48 -7.34 14.38
N ASP A 130 -9.20 -7.35 13.07
CA ASP A 130 -8.31 -8.33 12.45
C ASP A 130 -6.83 -7.92 12.50
N PRO A 131 -5.89 -8.88 12.52
CA PRO A 131 -4.47 -8.58 12.56
C PRO A 131 -4.02 -7.78 11.34
N ALA A 132 -3.26 -6.71 11.59
CA ALA A 132 -2.65 -5.92 10.52
C ALA A 132 -1.56 -6.72 9.78
N ILE A 133 -1.19 -6.28 8.58
CA ILE A 133 -0.10 -6.87 7.77
C ILE A 133 1.20 -7.03 8.58
N GLY A 134 1.56 -6.07 9.43
CA GLY A 134 2.72 -6.16 10.30
C GLY A 134 2.64 -7.30 11.33
N ALA A 135 1.44 -7.57 11.87
CA ALA A 135 1.22 -8.70 12.77
C ALA A 135 1.36 -10.04 12.03
N TRP A 136 0.86 -10.14 10.80
CA TRP A 136 1.05 -11.32 9.94
C TRP A 136 2.51 -11.56 9.57
N VAL A 137 3.25 -10.50 9.24
CA VAL A 137 4.69 -10.57 8.96
C VAL A 137 5.45 -11.08 10.20
N ASN A 138 5.17 -10.50 11.37
CA ASN A 138 5.80 -10.91 12.63
C ASN A 138 5.43 -12.37 13.00
N TYR A 139 4.19 -12.78 12.77
CA TYR A 139 3.78 -14.18 12.97
C TYR A 139 4.51 -15.14 12.02
N GLY A 140 4.62 -14.80 10.74
CA GLY A 140 5.21 -15.67 9.71
C GLY A 140 6.73 -15.79 9.81
N LEU A 141 7.43 -14.68 10.06
CA LEU A 141 8.89 -14.63 10.16
C LEU A 141 9.41 -15.01 11.56
N GLY A 142 8.58 -14.85 12.59
CA GLY A 142 9.00 -15.01 13.98
C GLY A 142 9.77 -13.78 14.50
N THR A 143 10.47 -13.96 15.62
CA THR A 143 11.32 -12.92 16.20
C THR A 143 12.75 -13.43 16.40
N GLU A 144 13.73 -12.58 16.11
CA GLU A 144 15.14 -12.81 16.45
C GLU A 144 15.47 -12.37 17.89
N ASN A 145 14.57 -11.59 18.52
CA ASN A 145 14.74 -11.05 19.87
C ASN A 145 13.48 -11.27 20.71
N ALA A 146 13.63 -11.95 21.85
CA ALA A 146 12.50 -12.25 22.73
C ALA A 146 12.10 -11.07 23.66
N ASP A 147 12.98 -10.08 23.78
CA ASP A 147 12.86 -8.95 24.71
C ASP A 147 12.34 -7.67 24.02
N LEU A 148 12.28 -7.64 22.68
CA LEU A 148 11.76 -6.51 21.90
C LEU A 148 10.49 -6.87 21.14
N PRO A 149 9.55 -5.91 20.94
CA PRO A 149 8.38 -6.14 20.11
C PRO A 149 8.80 -6.38 18.65
N GLY A 150 8.33 -7.47 18.05
CA GLY A 150 8.62 -7.82 16.65
C GLY A 150 7.88 -6.97 15.60
N PHE A 151 6.99 -6.08 16.04
CA PHE A 151 6.33 -5.09 15.20
C PHE A 151 6.05 -3.82 16.01
N VAL A 152 6.35 -2.66 15.41
CA VAL A 152 6.12 -1.34 16.01
C VAL A 152 5.38 -0.48 15.00
N VAL A 153 4.33 0.20 15.46
CA VAL A 153 3.67 1.27 14.71
C VAL A 153 4.15 2.59 15.29
N LEU A 154 4.72 3.44 14.45
CA LEU A 154 5.06 4.82 14.81
C LEU A 154 3.93 5.72 14.29
N PRO A 155 2.97 6.12 15.13
CA PRO A 155 1.95 7.07 14.70
C PRO A 155 2.57 8.45 14.49
N GLU A 156 1.96 9.26 13.65
CA GLU A 156 2.26 10.68 13.58
C GLU A 156 2.01 11.31 14.97
N LEU A 157 2.97 12.09 15.46
CA LEU A 157 2.77 12.93 16.63
C LEU A 157 1.96 14.14 16.16
N SER A 158 0.65 14.12 16.44
CA SER A 158 -0.24 15.27 16.22
C SER A 158 0.19 16.50 17.01
#